data_AF-A0A7K7A2Y3-F1
#
_entry.id   AF-A0A7K7A2Y3-F1
#
_cell.length_a   1.000
_cell.length_b   1.000
_cell.length_c   1.000
_cell.angle_alpha   90.00
_cell.angle_beta   90.00
_cell.angle_gamma   90.00
#
_symmetry.space_group_name_H-M   'P 1'
#
loop_
_entity.id
_entity.type
_entity.pdbx_description
1 polymer ?
#
loop_
_entity_poly.entity_id
_entity_poly.type
_entity_poly.pdbx_seq_one_letter_code
_entity_poly.pdbx_strand_id
1 'polypeptide(L)'
;PQQERAEWENLNKLLVHHGLKPVSFAALGSNTNTSDTVVLDNQSSQGIRLALKTLLEDTDRQQKMMRGLMEVNRQLRDEVRQERGRASRQEQRANDLENVVKNIKAKICQLEDETIAKVCQQQNQVKELQKDQEISQAKYQQQQEKLQEQEETIARLQRELCKVGVEEQQRVATQSKMFCQFCKRAPKTLLDQQTTFFLQYLNFSKGQQFVFPNRLYKKDEDHVQREVKREEFLNLDASPNYRALLTSFQNQLIETRARNEQLLLENINLKKDLEIRPTAQELKLYKHQVKKLEKTLKKTIQ
;
A
#
# COMPACT_ATOMS: atom_id res chain seq x y z
N PRO A 1 103.28 27.10 1.14
CA PRO A 1 103.26 25.72 1.71
C PRO A 1 102.27 25.50 2.87
N GLN A 2 102.15 26.41 3.84
CA GLN A 2 101.26 26.21 5.01
C GLN A 2 99.76 26.31 4.66
N GLN A 3 99.38 27.27 3.79
CA GLN A 3 97.99 27.45 3.37
C GLN A 3 97.45 26.25 2.56
N GLU A 4 98.26 25.72 1.64
CA GLU A 4 97.90 24.54 0.85
C GLU A 4 97.67 23.30 1.73
N ARG A 5 98.50 23.10 2.77
CA ARG A 5 98.30 22.01 3.73
C ARG A 5 96.97 22.14 4.49
N ALA A 6 96.60 23.35 4.91
CA ALA A 6 95.33 23.60 5.60
C ALA A 6 94.11 23.36 4.69
N GLU A 7 94.20 23.73 3.42
CA GLU A 7 93.13 23.49 2.44
C GLU A 7 92.97 21.99 2.11
N TRP A 8 94.08 21.25 1.99
CA TRP A 8 94.04 19.79 1.86
C TRP A 8 93.55 19.10 3.13
N GLU A 9 93.88 19.61 4.32
CA GLU A 9 93.35 19.09 5.58
C GLU A 9 91.84 19.25 5.69
N ASN A 10 91.30 20.40 5.26
CA ASN A 10 89.85 20.60 5.18
C ASN A 10 89.19 19.69 4.14
N LEU A 11 89.82 19.47 3.00
CA LEU A 11 89.32 18.54 1.97
C LEU A 11 89.39 17.08 2.45
N ASN A 12 90.42 16.71 3.20
CA ASN A 12 90.55 15.39 3.81
C ASN A 12 89.45 15.10 4.85
N LYS A 13 89.02 16.10 5.62
CA LYS A 13 87.86 15.96 6.52
C LYS A 13 86.59 15.61 5.74
N LEU A 14 86.38 16.26 4.59
CA LEU A 14 85.24 15.97 3.70
C LEU A 14 85.37 14.58 3.05
N LEU A 15 86.55 14.21 2.56
CA LEU A 15 86.80 12.87 2.01
C LEU A 15 86.47 11.79 3.04
N VAL A 16 86.94 11.93 4.27
CA VAL A 16 86.67 10.97 5.35
C VAL A 16 85.19 10.94 5.71
N HIS A 17 84.49 12.08 5.73
CA HIS A 17 83.03 12.13 5.93
C HIS A 17 82.26 11.34 4.86
N HIS A 18 82.81 11.28 3.64
CA HIS A 18 82.29 10.49 2.52
C HIS A 18 82.86 9.05 2.46
N GLY A 19 83.64 8.63 3.47
CA GLY A 19 84.24 7.29 3.54
C GLY A 19 85.45 7.07 2.63
N LEU A 20 86.02 8.14 2.08
CA LEU A 20 87.19 8.12 1.20
C LEU A 20 88.50 8.30 1.99
N LYS A 21 89.62 7.79 1.45
CA LYS A 21 90.94 7.91 2.09
C LYS A 21 91.49 9.34 1.98
N PRO A 22 92.14 9.88 3.04
CA PRO A 22 92.73 11.22 2.99
C PRO A 22 94.01 11.25 2.14
N VAL A 23 94.26 12.38 1.49
CA VAL A 23 95.47 12.67 0.72
C VAL A 23 96.57 13.16 1.66
N SER A 24 97.69 12.42 1.74
CA SER A 24 98.84 12.79 2.57
C SER A 24 99.98 13.37 1.73
N PHE A 25 100.72 14.32 2.30
CA PHE A 25 101.97 14.80 1.71
C PHE A 25 103.10 13.82 2.05
N ALA A 26 103.89 13.41 1.06
CA ALA A 26 105.09 12.60 1.30
C ALA A 26 106.11 13.40 2.14
N ALA A 27 106.59 12.81 3.23
CA ALA A 27 107.66 13.40 4.03
C ALA A 27 108.98 13.31 3.25
N LEU A 28 109.69 14.44 3.07
CA LEU A 28 111.05 14.43 2.52
C LEU A 28 111.98 13.67 3.49
N GLY A 29 112.15 12.37 3.25
CA GLY A 29 113.04 11.51 4.04
C GLY A 29 112.62 10.04 4.15
N SER A 30 111.36 9.67 3.85
CA SER A 30 110.95 8.25 3.89
C SER A 30 111.14 7.57 2.54
N ASN A 31 112.12 6.67 2.46
CA ASN A 31 112.41 5.84 1.31
C ASN A 31 111.35 4.72 1.17
N THR A 32 110.15 5.07 0.71
CA THR A 32 109.07 4.12 0.41
C THR A 32 108.58 4.34 -1.01
N ASN A 33 108.72 3.30 -1.84
CA ASN A 33 108.18 3.09 -3.19
C ASN A 33 107.68 4.35 -3.92
N THR A 34 108.50 4.87 -4.83
CA THR A 34 108.14 5.98 -5.74
C THR A 34 107.02 5.62 -6.73
N SER A 35 106.54 4.37 -6.75
CA SER A 35 105.41 3.92 -7.58
C SER A 35 104.07 4.52 -7.17
N ASP A 36 103.92 4.89 -5.90
CA ASP A 36 102.63 5.29 -5.30
C ASP A 36 102.57 6.79 -4.96
N THR A 37 103.59 7.56 -5.33
CA THR A 37 103.69 9.00 -5.05
C THR A 37 103.70 9.81 -6.33
N VAL A 38 102.74 10.74 -6.45
CA VAL A 38 102.62 11.63 -7.60
C VAL A 38 103.16 13.01 -7.23
N VAL A 39 104.14 13.49 -7.99
CA VAL A 39 104.64 14.87 -7.87
C VAL A 39 103.76 15.77 -8.73
N LEU A 40 103.10 16.74 -8.09
CA LEU A 40 102.24 17.71 -8.75
C LEU A 40 102.90 19.09 -8.69
N ASP A 41 102.83 19.83 -9.80
CA ASP A 41 103.09 21.27 -9.76
C ASP A 41 101.92 21.99 -9.06
N ASN A 42 102.18 23.23 -8.62
CA ASN A 42 101.23 23.99 -7.82
C ASN A 42 99.90 24.24 -8.55
N GLN A 43 99.93 24.39 -9.88
CA GLN A 43 98.73 24.62 -10.68
C GLN A 43 97.89 23.33 -10.79
N SER A 44 98.52 22.18 -11.03
CA SER A 44 97.81 20.88 -11.05
C SER A 44 97.25 20.49 -9.68
N SER A 45 97.98 20.72 -8.58
CA SER A 45 97.48 20.50 -7.21
C SER A 45 96.23 21.34 -6.91
N GLN A 46 96.26 22.63 -7.27
CA GLN A 46 95.12 23.52 -7.10
C GLN A 46 93.92 23.08 -7.98
N GLY A 47 94.16 22.69 -9.23
CA GLY A 47 93.12 22.20 -10.14
C GLY A 47 92.44 20.93 -9.61
N ILE A 48 93.22 19.95 -9.15
CA ILE A 48 92.70 18.70 -8.58
C ILE A 48 91.91 18.98 -7.29
N ARG A 49 92.40 19.86 -6.42
CA ARG A 49 91.70 20.23 -5.17
C ARG A 49 90.34 20.87 -5.44
N LEU A 50 90.28 21.79 -6.41
CA LEU A 50 89.03 22.41 -6.83
C LEU A 50 88.07 21.38 -7.43
N ALA A 51 88.56 20.50 -8.30
CA ALA A 51 87.75 19.43 -8.89
C ALA A 51 87.19 18.48 -7.83
N LEU A 52 88.02 18.02 -6.87
CA LEU A 52 87.58 17.16 -5.77
C LEU A 52 86.55 17.88 -4.88
N LYS A 53 86.77 19.16 -4.55
CA LYS A 53 85.83 19.94 -3.76
C LYS A 53 84.46 20.03 -4.44
N THR A 54 84.43 20.40 -5.72
CA THR A 54 83.18 20.50 -6.48
C THR A 54 82.47 19.16 -6.63
N LEU A 55 83.21 18.06 -6.83
CA LEU A 55 82.62 16.71 -6.90
C LEU A 55 82.01 16.26 -5.57
N LEU A 56 82.66 16.56 -4.44
CA LEU A 56 82.12 16.26 -3.11
C LEU A 56 80.85 17.07 -2.82
N GLU A 57 80.86 18.37 -3.12
CA GLU A 57 79.69 19.25 -2.98
C GLU A 57 78.52 18.77 -3.86
N ASP A 58 78.80 18.33 -5.10
CA ASP A 58 77.75 17.76 -5.97
C ASP A 58 77.23 16.42 -5.44
N THR A 59 78.11 15.57 -4.91
CA THR A 59 77.71 14.28 -4.29
C THR A 59 76.79 14.51 -3.10
N ASP A 60 77.08 15.49 -2.24
CA ASP A 60 76.22 15.87 -1.11
C ASP A 60 74.85 16.38 -1.59
N ARG A 61 74.83 17.21 -2.64
CA ARG A 61 73.59 17.70 -3.26
C ARG A 61 72.76 16.55 -3.82
N GLN A 62 73.37 15.61 -4.53
CA GLN A 62 72.71 14.44 -5.08
C GLN A 62 72.18 13.52 -3.99
N GLN A 63 72.95 13.26 -2.93
CA GLN A 63 72.49 12.46 -1.79
C GLN A 63 71.30 13.10 -1.07
N LYS A 64 71.31 14.43 -0.88
CA LYS A 64 70.18 15.17 -0.30
C LYS A 64 68.94 15.07 -1.17
N MET A 65 69.09 15.22 -2.49
CA MET A 65 68.00 15.06 -3.45
C MET A 65 67.43 13.64 -3.40
N MET A 66 68.30 12.62 -3.42
CA MET A 66 67.89 11.22 -3.36
C MET A 66 67.14 10.89 -2.07
N ARG A 67 67.59 11.39 -0.91
CA ARG A 67 66.84 11.26 0.35
C ARG A 67 65.47 11.92 0.28
N GLY A 68 65.38 13.13 -0.29
CA GLY A 68 64.11 13.82 -0.51
C GLY A 68 63.16 13.04 -1.42
N LEU A 69 63.67 12.51 -2.54
CA LEU A 69 62.90 11.68 -3.46
C LEU A 69 62.41 10.39 -2.82
N MET A 70 63.23 9.73 -2.00
CA MET A 70 62.81 8.53 -1.26
C MET A 70 61.68 8.82 -0.29
N GLU A 71 61.75 9.94 0.45
CA GLU A 71 60.70 10.31 1.40
C GLU A 71 59.39 10.67 0.67
N VAL A 72 59.46 11.45 -0.40
CA VAL A 72 58.28 11.77 -1.23
C VAL A 72 57.70 10.49 -1.85
N ASN A 73 58.53 9.57 -2.33
CA ASN A 73 58.05 8.29 -2.88
C ASN A 73 57.32 7.46 -1.82
N ARG A 74 57.81 7.45 -0.58
CA ARG A 74 57.15 6.77 0.54
C ARG A 74 55.79 7.40 0.85
N GLN A 75 55.73 8.72 0.96
CA GLN A 75 54.49 9.46 1.19
C GLN A 75 53.47 9.20 0.09
N LEU A 76 53.89 9.26 -1.18
CA LEU A 76 53.02 8.93 -2.32
C LEU A 76 52.47 7.51 -2.27
N ARG A 77 53.27 6.52 -1.84
CA ARG A 77 52.78 5.14 -1.67
C ARG A 77 51.71 5.04 -0.59
N ASP A 78 51.87 5.78 0.51
CA ASP A 78 50.89 5.79 1.60
C ASP A 78 49.60 6.50 1.18
N GLU A 79 49.68 7.61 0.45
CA GLU A 79 48.52 8.29 -0.16
C GLU A 79 47.78 7.37 -1.13
N VAL A 80 48.50 6.68 -2.03
CA VAL A 80 47.90 5.72 -2.97
C VAL A 80 47.18 4.60 -2.23
N ARG A 81 47.75 4.08 -1.14
CA ARG A 81 47.09 3.06 -0.29
C ARG A 81 45.83 3.61 0.36
N GLN A 82 45.88 4.84 0.89
CA GLN A 82 44.72 5.48 1.51
C GLN A 82 43.60 5.70 0.50
N GLU A 83 43.91 6.21 -0.70
CA GLU A 83 42.94 6.44 -1.77
C GLU A 83 42.34 5.14 -2.29
N ARG A 84 43.13 4.07 -2.43
CA ARG A 84 42.58 2.73 -2.73
C ARG A 84 41.57 2.28 -1.66
N GLY A 85 41.88 2.50 -0.38
CA GLY A 85 40.94 2.21 0.70
C GLY A 85 39.67 3.06 0.65
N ARG A 86 39.77 4.32 0.24
CA ARG A 86 38.60 5.21 0.02
C ARG A 86 37.76 4.73 -1.16
N ALA A 87 38.40 4.42 -2.29
CA ALA A 87 37.75 3.90 -3.50
C ALA A 87 36.99 2.60 -3.23
N SER A 88 37.62 1.63 -2.55
CA SER A 88 36.97 0.36 -2.19
C SER A 88 35.73 0.55 -1.30
N ARG A 89 35.79 1.46 -0.32
CA ARG A 89 34.60 1.80 0.50
C ARG A 89 33.49 2.46 -0.33
N GLN A 90 33.86 3.30 -1.31
CA GLN A 90 32.90 3.95 -2.17
C GLN A 90 32.25 2.97 -3.14
N GLU A 91 33.02 2.03 -3.69
CA GLU A 91 32.53 0.93 -4.52
C GLU A 91 31.54 0.05 -3.74
N GLN A 92 31.88 -0.36 -2.50
CA GLN A 92 30.97 -1.13 -1.67
C GLN A 92 29.64 -0.39 -1.45
N ARG A 93 29.69 0.91 -1.13
CA ARG A 93 28.48 1.72 -0.97
C ARG A 93 27.66 1.81 -2.26
N ALA A 94 28.31 1.92 -3.42
CA ALA A 94 27.63 1.94 -4.70
C ALA A 94 26.91 0.61 -4.97
N ASN A 95 27.56 -0.52 -4.69
CA ASN A 95 26.98 -1.86 -4.82
C ASN A 95 25.79 -2.05 -3.88
N ASP A 96 25.90 -1.62 -2.62
CA ASP A 96 24.80 -1.70 -1.65
C ASP A 96 23.59 -0.87 -2.12
N LEU A 97 23.82 0.34 -2.63
CA LEU A 97 22.77 1.18 -3.21
C LEU A 97 22.16 0.56 -4.47
N GLU A 98 22.96 -0.05 -5.34
CA GLU A 98 22.45 -0.76 -6.52
C GLU A 98 21.53 -1.91 -6.12
N ASN A 99 21.88 -2.67 -5.09
CA ASN A 99 21.04 -3.75 -4.55
C ASN A 99 19.72 -3.21 -3.98
N VAL A 100 19.76 -2.09 -3.24
CA VAL A 100 18.54 -1.43 -2.75
C VAL A 100 17.66 -0.99 -3.92
N VAL A 101 18.24 -0.38 -4.96
CA VAL A 101 17.49 0.04 -6.16
C VAL A 101 16.89 -1.16 -6.89
N LYS A 102 17.62 -2.27 -7.04
CA LYS A 102 17.09 -3.52 -7.63
C LYS A 102 15.91 -4.05 -6.83
N ASN A 103 15.99 -4.07 -5.51
CA ASN A 103 14.90 -4.52 -4.63
C ASN A 103 13.68 -3.60 -4.72
N ILE A 104 13.87 -2.29 -4.74
CA ILE A 104 12.76 -1.32 -4.89
C ILE A 104 12.09 -1.51 -6.26
N LYS A 105 12.86 -1.65 -7.35
CA LYS A 105 12.31 -1.93 -8.68
C LYS A 105 11.47 -3.20 -8.71
N ALA A 106 11.99 -4.29 -8.13
CA ALA A 106 11.24 -5.55 -8.03
C ALA A 106 9.94 -5.37 -7.23
N LYS A 107 9.97 -4.61 -6.13
CA LYS A 107 8.77 -4.35 -5.34
C LYS A 107 7.75 -3.48 -6.07
N ILE A 108 8.19 -2.49 -6.84
CA ILE A 108 7.30 -1.67 -7.67
C ILE A 108 6.61 -2.56 -8.70
N CYS A 109 7.36 -3.35 -9.48
CA CYS A 109 6.76 -4.25 -10.48
C CYS A 109 5.76 -5.23 -9.85
N GLN A 110 6.09 -5.81 -8.69
CA GLN A 110 5.16 -6.67 -7.96
C GLN A 110 3.85 -5.95 -7.61
N LEU A 111 3.93 -4.72 -7.09
CA LEU A 111 2.75 -3.94 -6.71
C LEU A 111 1.93 -3.50 -7.93
N GLU A 112 2.59 -3.19 -9.04
CA GLU A 112 1.94 -2.88 -10.32
C GLU A 112 1.18 -4.11 -10.83
N ASP A 113 1.81 -5.29 -10.84
CA ASP A 113 1.19 -6.55 -11.26
C ASP A 113 0.00 -6.93 -10.36
N GLU A 114 0.15 -6.82 -9.04
CA GLU A 114 -0.94 -7.05 -8.09
C GLU A 114 -2.11 -6.08 -8.30
N THR A 115 -1.82 -4.82 -8.64
CA THR A 115 -2.84 -3.81 -8.91
C THR A 115 -3.56 -4.10 -10.22
N ILE A 116 -2.83 -4.43 -11.28
CA ILE A 116 -3.40 -4.84 -12.57
C ILE A 116 -4.29 -6.07 -12.39
N ALA A 117 -3.82 -7.09 -11.66
CA ALA A 117 -4.61 -8.29 -11.38
C ALA A 117 -5.92 -7.99 -10.65
N LYS A 118 -5.88 -7.13 -9.61
CA LYS A 118 -7.08 -6.69 -8.89
C LYS A 118 -8.06 -5.94 -9.78
N VAL A 119 -7.57 -5.02 -10.61
CA VAL A 119 -8.41 -4.27 -11.55
C VAL A 119 -9.05 -5.21 -12.57
N CYS A 120 -8.30 -6.17 -13.12
CA CYS A 120 -8.84 -7.19 -14.01
C CYS A 120 -9.93 -8.04 -13.34
N GLN A 121 -9.72 -8.47 -12.10
CA GLN A 121 -10.71 -9.22 -11.33
C GLN A 121 -11.99 -8.39 -11.10
N GLN A 122 -11.85 -7.15 -10.64
CA GLN A 122 -12.98 -6.24 -10.42
C GLN A 122 -13.74 -5.96 -11.71
N GLN A 123 -13.04 -5.74 -12.81
CA GLN A 123 -13.66 -5.53 -14.12
C GLN A 123 -14.49 -6.74 -14.56
N ASN A 124 -14.02 -7.95 -14.28
CA ASN A 124 -14.78 -9.17 -14.58
C ASN A 124 -16.04 -9.28 -13.69
N GLN A 125 -15.93 -8.96 -12.39
CA GLN A 125 -17.09 -8.94 -11.49
C GLN A 125 -18.14 -7.92 -11.95
N VAL A 126 -17.72 -6.71 -12.34
CA VAL A 126 -18.62 -5.69 -12.88
C VAL A 126 -19.31 -6.16 -14.15
N LYS A 127 -18.61 -6.84 -15.06
CA LYS A 127 -19.20 -7.41 -16.27
C LYS A 127 -20.26 -8.47 -15.96
N GLU A 128 -20.02 -9.34 -14.98
CA GLU A 128 -21.03 -10.34 -14.60
C GLU A 128 -22.25 -9.68 -13.95
N LEU A 129 -22.05 -8.70 -13.06
CA LEU A 129 -23.16 -7.94 -12.46
C LEU A 129 -23.99 -7.18 -13.51
N GLN A 130 -23.36 -6.65 -14.56
CA GLN A 130 -24.05 -6.02 -15.69
C GLN A 130 -24.95 -7.01 -16.43
N LYS A 131 -24.47 -8.23 -16.70
CA LYS A 131 -25.30 -9.29 -17.30
C LYS A 131 -26.47 -9.67 -16.41
N ASP A 132 -26.24 -9.84 -15.11
CA ASP A 132 -27.29 -10.16 -14.14
C ASP A 132 -28.36 -9.05 -14.07
N GLN A 133 -27.93 -7.79 -14.16
CA GLN A 133 -28.82 -6.64 -14.23
C GLN A 133 -29.68 -6.68 -15.50
N GLU A 134 -29.09 -6.92 -16.67
CA GLU A 134 -29.82 -7.04 -17.94
C GLU A 134 -30.86 -8.17 -17.91
N ILE A 135 -30.47 -9.34 -17.39
CA ILE A 135 -31.37 -10.50 -17.24
C ILE A 135 -32.52 -10.17 -16.30
N SER A 136 -32.23 -9.51 -15.17
CA SER A 136 -33.25 -9.14 -14.18
C SER A 136 -34.20 -8.07 -14.72
N GLN A 137 -33.69 -7.12 -15.50
CA GLN A 137 -34.48 -6.09 -16.17
C GLN A 137 -35.42 -6.69 -17.22
N ALA A 138 -34.94 -7.63 -18.03
CA ALA A 138 -35.77 -8.34 -19.00
C ALA A 138 -36.90 -9.14 -18.32
N LYS A 139 -36.61 -9.82 -17.21
CA LYS A 139 -37.62 -10.52 -16.41
C LYS A 139 -38.67 -9.57 -15.84
N TYR A 140 -38.25 -8.41 -15.34
CA TYR A 140 -39.17 -7.39 -14.82
C TYR A 140 -40.13 -6.90 -15.91
N GLN A 141 -39.61 -6.57 -17.09
CA GLN A 141 -40.43 -6.14 -18.23
C GLN A 141 -41.44 -7.22 -18.63
N GLN A 142 -41.01 -8.49 -18.72
CA GLN A 142 -41.90 -9.60 -19.03
C GLN A 142 -43.02 -9.78 -17.98
N GLN A 143 -42.71 -9.60 -16.70
CA GLN A 143 -43.72 -9.66 -15.64
C GLN A 143 -44.70 -8.49 -15.71
N GLN A 144 -44.22 -7.30 -16.06
CA GLN A 144 -45.05 -6.11 -16.25
C GLN A 144 -46.05 -6.29 -17.41
N GLU A 145 -45.61 -6.86 -18.54
CA GLU A 145 -46.50 -7.18 -19.67
C GLU A 145 -47.58 -8.19 -19.28
N LYS A 146 -47.19 -9.28 -18.58
CA LYS A 146 -48.15 -10.27 -18.09
C LYS A 146 -49.18 -9.67 -17.12
N LEU A 147 -48.76 -8.73 -16.27
CA LEU A 147 -49.68 -8.05 -15.36
C LEU A 147 -50.71 -7.24 -16.15
N GLN A 148 -50.27 -6.49 -17.17
CA GLN A 148 -51.17 -5.73 -18.04
C GLN A 148 -52.17 -6.64 -18.76
N GLU A 149 -51.73 -7.76 -19.33
CA GLU A 149 -52.63 -8.74 -19.97
C GLU A 149 -53.68 -9.31 -19.00
N GLN A 150 -53.28 -9.55 -17.75
CA GLN A 150 -54.18 -10.01 -16.70
C GLN A 150 -55.20 -8.93 -16.31
N GLU A 151 -54.77 -7.68 -16.16
CA GLU A 151 -55.65 -6.54 -15.87
C GLU A 151 -56.68 -6.34 -16.99
N GLU A 152 -56.27 -6.42 -18.25
CA GLU A 152 -57.17 -6.36 -19.41
C GLU A 152 -58.18 -7.51 -19.43
N THR A 153 -57.72 -8.72 -19.10
CA THR A 153 -58.58 -9.90 -19.01
C THR A 153 -59.60 -9.76 -17.88
N ILE A 154 -59.19 -9.28 -16.71
CA ILE A 154 -60.08 -9.01 -15.58
C ILE A 154 -61.11 -7.95 -15.98
N ALA A 155 -60.69 -6.84 -16.61
CA ALA A 155 -61.60 -5.79 -17.06
C ALA A 155 -62.61 -6.28 -18.12
N ARG A 156 -62.18 -7.19 -19.02
CA ARG A 156 -63.08 -7.86 -19.97
C ARG A 156 -64.10 -8.74 -19.26
N LEU A 157 -63.65 -9.60 -18.35
CA LEU A 157 -64.53 -10.51 -17.60
C LEU A 157 -65.51 -9.76 -16.71
N GLN A 158 -65.08 -8.68 -16.06
CA GLN A 158 -65.97 -7.81 -15.27
C GLN A 158 -67.08 -7.20 -16.13
N ARG A 159 -66.75 -6.73 -17.35
CA ARG A 159 -67.77 -6.21 -18.30
C ARG A 159 -68.77 -7.28 -18.71
N GLU A 160 -68.33 -8.48 -19.04
CA GLU A 160 -69.22 -9.59 -19.39
C GLU A 160 -70.10 -10.01 -18.20
N LEU A 161 -69.53 -10.09 -17.00
CA LEU A 161 -70.28 -10.44 -15.79
C LEU A 161 -71.35 -9.40 -15.46
N CYS A 162 -71.06 -8.11 -15.67
CA CYS A 162 -72.07 -7.05 -15.56
C CYS A 162 -73.20 -7.20 -16.60
N LYS A 163 -72.88 -7.49 -17.86
CA LYS A 163 -73.90 -7.71 -18.91
C LYS A 163 -74.81 -8.89 -18.57
N VAL A 164 -74.22 -10.04 -18.26
CA VAL A 164 -74.97 -11.25 -17.87
C VAL A 164 -75.80 -10.99 -16.61
N GLY A 165 -75.26 -10.25 -15.63
CA GLY A 165 -76.01 -9.86 -14.44
C GLY A 165 -77.25 -9.01 -14.75
N VAL A 166 -77.14 -8.05 -15.66
CA VAL A 166 -78.28 -7.22 -16.11
C VAL A 166 -79.31 -8.06 -16.86
N GLU A 167 -78.87 -8.93 -17.79
CA GLU A 167 -79.75 -9.81 -18.56
C GLU A 167 -80.51 -10.81 -17.66
N GLU A 168 -79.83 -11.43 -16.68
CA GLU A 168 -80.44 -12.33 -15.72
C GLU A 168 -81.44 -11.59 -14.82
N GLN A 169 -81.09 -10.40 -14.34
CA GLN A 169 -82.00 -9.58 -13.54
C GLN A 169 -83.26 -9.18 -14.32
N GLN A 170 -83.13 -8.89 -15.62
CA GLN A 170 -84.26 -8.61 -16.50
C GLN A 170 -85.12 -9.86 -16.78
N ARG A 171 -84.49 -11.03 -16.95
CA ARG A 171 -85.19 -12.32 -17.07
C ARG A 171 -86.01 -12.64 -15.81
N VAL A 172 -85.39 -12.50 -14.63
CA VAL A 172 -86.06 -12.71 -13.33
C VAL A 172 -87.21 -11.71 -13.17
N ALA A 173 -87.01 -10.43 -13.44
CA ALA A 173 -88.07 -9.42 -13.35
C ALA A 173 -89.27 -9.76 -14.26
N THR A 174 -89.00 -10.26 -15.47
CA THR A 174 -90.03 -10.70 -16.42
C THR A 174 -90.79 -11.92 -15.90
N GLN A 175 -90.08 -12.94 -15.40
CA GLN A 175 -90.70 -14.11 -14.79
C GLN A 175 -91.53 -13.76 -13.55
N SER A 176 -91.00 -12.95 -12.62
CA SER A 176 -91.73 -12.50 -11.44
C SER A 176 -92.98 -11.73 -11.82
N LYS A 177 -92.92 -10.86 -12.84
CA LYS A 177 -94.09 -10.14 -13.35
C LYS A 177 -95.17 -11.08 -13.89
N MET A 178 -94.78 -12.09 -14.69
CA MET A 178 -95.70 -13.11 -15.21
C MET A 178 -96.30 -13.96 -14.07
N PHE A 179 -95.47 -14.38 -13.12
CA PHE A 179 -95.91 -15.13 -11.95
C PHE A 179 -96.94 -14.33 -11.12
N CYS A 180 -96.67 -13.06 -10.85
CA CYS A 180 -97.63 -12.19 -10.16
C CYS A 180 -98.95 -12.06 -10.93
N GLN A 181 -98.93 -11.98 -12.26
CA GLN A 181 -100.15 -11.96 -13.08
C GLN A 181 -100.93 -13.27 -12.98
N PHE A 182 -100.23 -14.40 -12.91
CA PHE A 182 -100.82 -15.73 -12.72
C PHE A 182 -101.47 -15.86 -11.33
N CYS A 183 -100.75 -15.50 -10.26
CA CYS A 183 -101.28 -15.51 -8.89
C CYS A 183 -102.47 -14.57 -8.68
N LYS A 184 -102.58 -13.49 -9.47
CA LYS A 184 -103.77 -12.61 -9.45
C LYS A 184 -105.03 -13.26 -10.04
N ARG A 185 -104.89 -14.27 -10.89
CA ARG A 185 -105.99 -15.02 -11.53
C ARG A 185 -106.36 -16.32 -10.81
N ALA A 186 -105.55 -16.78 -9.85
CA ALA A 186 -105.82 -18.00 -9.08
C ALA A 186 -106.92 -17.77 -8.02
N PRO A 187 -107.83 -18.74 -7.77
CA PRO A 187 -108.85 -18.63 -6.73
C PRO A 187 -108.21 -18.59 -5.34
N LYS A 188 -108.41 -17.49 -4.59
CA LYS A 188 -107.77 -17.29 -3.28
C LYS A 188 -108.60 -17.90 -2.16
N THR A 189 -108.09 -18.94 -1.51
CA THR A 189 -108.60 -19.45 -0.22
C THR A 189 -107.89 -18.76 0.95
N LEU A 190 -108.49 -18.77 2.15
CA LEU A 190 -107.94 -18.11 3.36
C LEU A 190 -106.52 -18.61 3.75
N LEU A 191 -106.22 -19.87 3.45
CA LEU A 191 -104.90 -20.49 3.65
C LEU A 191 -103.84 -19.98 2.65
N ASP A 192 -104.26 -19.62 1.43
CA ASP A 192 -103.38 -19.15 0.37
C ASP A 192 -102.84 -17.73 0.67
N GLN A 193 -103.64 -16.89 1.32
CA GLN A 193 -103.20 -15.55 1.79
C GLN A 193 -102.16 -15.63 2.92
N GLN A 194 -102.32 -16.54 3.88
CA GLN A 194 -101.32 -16.76 4.94
C GLN A 194 -100.00 -17.27 4.36
N THR A 195 -100.07 -18.19 3.39
CA THR A 195 -98.89 -18.77 2.74
C THR A 195 -98.13 -17.72 1.90
N THR A 196 -98.85 -16.81 1.24
CA THR A 196 -98.25 -15.72 0.46
C THR A 196 -97.44 -14.75 1.33
N PHE A 197 -97.94 -14.40 2.52
CA PHE A 197 -97.27 -13.49 3.45
C PHE A 197 -95.96 -14.10 4.00
N PHE A 198 -95.99 -15.39 4.33
CA PHE A 198 -94.80 -16.13 4.78
C PHE A 198 -93.73 -16.25 3.69
N LEU A 199 -94.13 -16.53 2.45
CA LEU A 199 -93.20 -16.61 1.31
C LEU A 199 -92.56 -15.25 1.00
N GLN A 200 -93.31 -14.15 1.14
CA GLN A 200 -92.78 -12.81 0.92
C GLN A 200 -91.74 -12.41 1.99
N TYR A 201 -91.97 -12.78 3.25
CA TYR A 201 -91.02 -12.58 4.35
C TYR A 201 -89.72 -13.38 4.16
N LEU A 202 -89.82 -14.67 3.81
CA LEU A 202 -88.65 -15.53 3.56
C LEU A 202 -87.81 -15.05 2.37
N ASN A 203 -88.45 -14.63 1.28
CA ASN A 203 -87.74 -14.11 0.11
C ASN A 203 -87.05 -12.77 0.40
N PHE A 204 -87.67 -11.88 1.19
CA PHE A 204 -87.08 -10.60 1.57
C PHE A 204 -85.87 -10.78 2.51
N SER A 205 -85.97 -11.69 3.48
CA SER A 205 -84.89 -12.04 4.41
C SER A 205 -83.70 -12.69 3.70
N LYS A 206 -83.93 -13.70 2.84
CA LYS A 206 -82.84 -14.40 2.14
C LYS A 206 -82.25 -13.55 1.00
N GLY A 207 -83.05 -12.73 0.32
CA GLY A 207 -82.58 -11.87 -0.77
C GLY A 207 -81.58 -10.80 -0.34
N GLN A 208 -81.74 -10.20 0.85
CA GLN A 208 -80.75 -9.24 1.35
C GLN A 208 -79.42 -9.91 1.70
N GLN A 209 -79.45 -11.12 2.26
CA GLN A 209 -78.25 -11.78 2.79
C GLN A 209 -77.22 -12.18 1.71
N PHE A 210 -77.63 -12.33 0.45
CA PHE A 210 -76.73 -12.64 -0.68
C PHE A 210 -76.19 -11.38 -1.41
N VAL A 211 -76.80 -10.20 -1.21
CA VAL A 211 -76.41 -8.95 -1.90
C VAL A 211 -75.36 -8.15 -1.11
N PHE A 212 -75.30 -8.32 0.21
CA PHE A 212 -74.34 -7.63 1.09
C PHE A 212 -72.91 -8.23 1.19
N PRO A 213 -72.66 -9.55 1.08
CA PRO A 213 -71.31 -10.11 1.25
C PRO A 213 -70.31 -9.59 0.21
N ASN A 214 -70.77 -9.32 -1.02
CA ASN A 214 -69.92 -8.85 -2.11
C ASN A 214 -69.44 -7.40 -1.97
N ARG A 215 -69.97 -6.61 -1.00
CA ARG A 215 -69.51 -5.22 -0.77
C ARG A 215 -68.48 -5.07 0.35
N LEU A 216 -68.29 -6.07 1.22
CA LEU A 216 -67.42 -5.93 2.40
C LEU A 216 -65.98 -6.44 2.21
N TYR A 217 -65.65 -7.18 1.14
CA TYR A 217 -64.28 -7.70 0.92
C TYR A 217 -63.28 -6.68 0.32
N LYS A 218 -63.43 -5.38 0.61
CA LYS A 218 -62.52 -4.34 0.09
C LYS A 218 -61.83 -3.46 1.13
N LYS A 219 -62.05 -3.65 2.43
CA LYS A 219 -61.34 -2.91 3.48
C LYS A 219 -61.26 -3.76 4.73
N ASP A 220 -60.08 -4.29 5.03
CA ASP A 220 -59.51 -4.38 6.38
C ASP A 220 -58.24 -5.25 6.34
N GLU A 221 -57.12 -4.62 6.00
CA GLU A 221 -55.84 -4.99 6.58
C GLU A 221 -55.21 -3.71 7.12
N ASP A 222 -55.52 -3.39 8.38
CA ASP A 222 -54.69 -2.52 9.20
C ASP A 222 -54.87 -2.88 10.68
N HIS A 223 -53.78 -3.43 11.23
CA HIS A 223 -53.34 -3.41 12.62
C HIS A 223 -54.30 -3.79 13.77
N VAL A 224 -54.08 -4.98 14.34
CA VAL A 224 -54.23 -5.19 15.80
C VAL A 224 -53.04 -5.97 16.34
N GLN A 225 -52.18 -5.25 17.07
CA GLN A 225 -51.24 -5.81 18.06
C GLN A 225 -52.04 -6.37 19.25
N ARG A 226 -51.77 -7.62 19.63
CA ARG A 226 -51.94 -8.06 21.02
C ARG A 226 -50.90 -9.11 21.36
N GLU A 227 -50.05 -8.77 22.32
CA GLU A 227 -48.98 -9.61 22.84
C GLU A 227 -49.48 -10.80 23.67
N VAL A 228 -48.58 -11.79 23.74
CA VAL A 228 -48.43 -12.88 24.72
C VAL A 228 -49.27 -14.14 24.51
N LYS A 229 -48.69 -15.06 23.74
CA LYS A 229 -48.42 -16.43 24.19
C LYS A 229 -47.03 -16.86 23.68
N ARG A 230 -46.09 -17.01 24.63
CA ARG A 230 -44.86 -17.80 24.42
C ARG A 230 -45.29 -19.27 24.34
N GLU A 231 -44.55 -20.04 23.56
CA GLU A 231 -44.69 -21.49 23.35
C GLU A 231 -45.78 -21.89 22.35
N GLU A 232 -45.42 -21.80 21.07
CA GLU A 232 -45.77 -22.72 19.95
C GLU A 232 -45.41 -22.15 18.56
N PHE A 233 -44.86 -20.93 18.46
CA PHE A 233 -44.47 -20.32 17.17
C PHE A 233 -43.05 -20.63 16.68
N LEU A 234 -42.49 -21.80 16.99
CA LEU A 234 -41.20 -22.23 16.41
C LEU A 234 -41.32 -22.85 15.01
N ASN A 235 -42.50 -22.83 14.41
CA ASN A 235 -42.70 -23.23 13.01
C ASN A 235 -43.23 -22.06 12.19
N LEU A 236 -42.57 -20.90 12.25
CA LEU A 236 -42.55 -20.03 11.08
C LEU A 236 -41.50 -20.60 10.14
N ASP A 237 -41.95 -21.41 9.18
CA ASP A 237 -41.26 -21.57 7.90
C ASP A 237 -41.27 -20.20 7.21
N ALA A 238 -40.40 -19.33 7.71
CA ALA A 238 -40.11 -18.04 7.12
C ALA A 238 -39.55 -18.32 5.73
N SER A 239 -40.20 -17.75 4.72
CA SER A 239 -39.74 -17.80 3.32
C SER A 239 -38.21 -17.67 3.28
N PRO A 240 -37.49 -18.48 2.47
CA PRO A 240 -36.02 -18.55 2.45
C PRO A 240 -35.30 -17.19 2.46
N ASN A 241 -35.95 -16.17 1.91
CA ASN A 241 -35.52 -14.78 1.88
C ASN A 241 -35.37 -14.12 3.27
N TYR A 242 -36.32 -14.33 4.20
CA TYR A 242 -36.25 -13.69 5.53
C TYR A 242 -35.16 -14.30 6.42
N ARG A 243 -34.92 -15.61 6.28
CA ARG A 243 -33.80 -16.29 6.95
C ARG A 243 -32.46 -15.78 6.46
N ALA A 244 -32.30 -15.61 5.14
CA ALA A 244 -31.09 -15.05 4.55
C ALA A 244 -30.83 -13.61 5.02
N LEU A 245 -31.88 -12.79 5.10
CA LEU A 245 -31.78 -11.41 5.58
C LEU A 245 -31.31 -11.35 7.04
N LEU A 246 -31.92 -12.14 7.93
CA LEU A 246 -31.53 -12.21 9.34
C LEU A 246 -30.07 -12.69 9.51
N THR A 247 -29.65 -13.71 8.75
CA THR A 247 -28.25 -14.15 8.77
C THR A 247 -27.30 -13.06 8.24
N SER A 248 -27.70 -12.29 7.23
CA SER A 248 -26.88 -11.17 6.74
C SER A 248 -26.68 -10.09 7.80
N PHE A 249 -27.74 -9.70 8.52
CA PHE A 249 -27.63 -8.71 9.60
C PHE A 249 -26.80 -9.23 10.78
N GLN A 250 -26.95 -10.52 11.11
CA GLN A 250 -26.13 -11.16 12.13
C GLN A 250 -24.64 -11.17 11.75
N ASN A 251 -24.32 -11.48 10.49
CA ASN A 251 -22.94 -11.43 9.99
C ASN A 251 -22.38 -10.00 10.00
N GLN A 252 -23.19 -9.02 9.57
CA GLN A 252 -22.79 -7.62 9.57
C GLN A 252 -22.49 -7.11 10.99
N LEU A 253 -23.27 -7.53 11.99
CA LEU A 253 -23.00 -7.20 13.40
C LEU A 253 -21.69 -7.82 13.90
N ILE A 254 -21.41 -9.07 13.54
CA ILE A 254 -20.18 -9.77 13.91
C ILE A 254 -18.96 -9.09 13.27
N GLU A 255 -19.03 -8.80 11.97
CA GLU A 255 -17.96 -8.12 11.23
C GLU A 255 -17.69 -6.72 11.78
N THR A 256 -18.75 -5.95 12.06
CA THR A 256 -18.62 -4.60 12.62
C THR A 256 -18.00 -4.64 14.01
N ARG A 257 -18.36 -5.63 14.84
CA ARG A 257 -17.75 -5.83 16.16
C ARG A 257 -16.26 -6.17 16.04
N ALA A 258 -15.89 -7.10 15.17
CA ALA A 258 -14.49 -7.47 14.94
C ALA A 258 -13.65 -6.28 14.43
N ARG A 259 -14.22 -5.47 13.53
CA ARG A 259 -13.57 -4.26 13.02
C ARG A 259 -13.35 -3.21 14.11
N ASN A 260 -14.33 -3.03 14.99
CA ASN A 260 -14.21 -2.12 16.13
C ASN A 260 -13.13 -2.59 17.12
N GLU A 261 -13.05 -3.89 17.40
CA GLU A 261 -11.99 -4.45 18.25
C GLU A 261 -10.59 -4.23 17.64
N GLN A 262 -10.46 -4.42 16.33
CA GLN A 262 -9.21 -4.16 15.61
C GLN A 262 -8.81 -2.68 15.68
N LEU A 263 -9.75 -1.76 15.42
CA LEU A 263 -9.50 -0.32 15.53
C LEU A 263 -9.14 0.10 16.94
N LEU A 264 -9.71 -0.54 17.97
CA LEU A 264 -9.39 -0.26 19.36
C LEU A 264 -7.96 -0.70 19.69
N LEU A 265 -7.53 -1.87 19.22
CA LEU A 265 -6.14 -2.33 19.35
C LEU A 265 -5.15 -1.40 18.61
N GLU A 266 -5.49 -0.98 17.40
CA GLU A 266 -4.68 -0.04 16.63
C GLU A 266 -4.57 1.32 17.34
N ASN A 267 -5.67 1.83 17.90
CA ASN A 267 -5.67 3.07 18.66
C ASN A 267 -4.78 2.99 19.91
N ILE A 268 -4.85 1.87 20.64
CA ILE A 268 -3.96 1.61 21.80
C ILE A 268 -2.50 1.60 21.35
N ASN A 269 -2.17 0.96 20.22
CA ASN A 269 -0.81 0.92 19.70
C ASN A 269 -0.33 2.30 19.26
N LEU A 270 -1.13 3.04 18.50
CA LEU A 270 -0.79 4.41 18.09
C LEU A 270 -0.59 5.33 19.29
N LYS A 271 -1.36 5.16 20.36
CA LYS A 271 -1.19 5.92 21.59
C LYS A 271 0.14 5.60 22.27
N LYS A 272 0.52 4.32 22.34
CA LYS A 272 1.84 3.90 22.84
C LYS A 272 2.98 4.46 21.97
N ASP A 273 2.84 4.43 20.66
CA ASP A 273 3.81 4.98 19.70
C ASP A 273 3.99 6.48 19.85
N LEU A 274 2.91 7.20 20.17
CA LEU A 274 2.96 8.63 20.49
C LEU A 274 3.67 8.91 21.82
N GLU A 275 3.46 8.07 22.84
CA GLU A 275 4.11 8.19 24.16
C GLU A 275 5.63 7.93 24.10
N ILE A 276 6.09 7.04 23.21
CA ILE A 276 7.53 6.75 23.04
C ILE A 276 8.22 7.70 22.04
N ARG A 277 7.46 8.54 21.32
CA ARG A 277 8.03 9.45 20.32
C ARG A 277 8.74 10.60 21.04
N PRO A 278 10.04 10.85 20.72
CA PRO A 278 10.75 11.99 21.30
C PRO A 278 10.07 13.31 20.94
N THR A 279 9.95 14.19 21.92
CA THR A 279 9.40 15.53 21.74
C THR A 279 10.32 16.32 20.79
N ALA A 280 9.77 17.27 20.04
CA ALA A 280 10.55 18.09 19.10
C ALA A 280 11.74 18.82 19.77
N GLN A 281 11.62 19.14 21.06
CA GLN A 281 12.71 19.70 21.86
C GLN A 281 13.81 18.67 22.16
N GLU A 282 13.44 17.45 22.57
CA GLU A 282 14.37 16.35 22.83
C GLU A 282 15.11 15.94 21.55
N LEU A 283 14.42 15.89 20.42
CA LEU A 283 15.03 15.62 19.13
C LEU A 283 16.06 16.69 18.73
N LYS A 284 15.78 17.98 18.99
CA LYS A 284 16.74 19.07 18.77
C LYS A 284 17.95 18.93 19.69
N LEU A 285 17.72 18.52 20.94
CA LEU A 285 18.77 18.28 21.94
C LEU A 285 19.67 17.12 21.53
N TYR A 286 19.10 15.96 21.16
CA TYR A 286 19.83 14.80 20.65
C TYR A 286 20.60 15.14 19.37
N LYS A 287 20.00 15.89 18.44
CA LYS A 287 20.68 16.36 17.22
C LYS A 287 21.87 17.27 17.53
N HIS A 288 21.76 18.13 18.54
CA HIS A 288 22.87 18.97 18.98
C HIS A 288 23.98 18.16 19.67
N GLN A 289 23.62 17.21 20.52
CA GLN A 289 24.56 16.31 21.20
C GLN A 289 25.31 15.43 20.19
N VAL A 290 24.62 14.86 19.20
CA VAL A 290 25.24 14.09 18.11
C VAL A 290 26.23 14.96 17.33
N LYS A 291 25.85 16.19 16.94
CA LYS A 291 26.78 17.12 16.28
C LYS A 291 28.02 17.45 17.14
N LYS A 292 27.85 17.54 18.45
CA LYS A 292 28.98 17.78 19.37
C LYS A 292 29.89 16.56 19.44
N LEU A 293 29.33 15.36 19.56
CA LEU A 293 30.08 14.09 19.55
C LEU A 293 30.80 13.87 18.22
N GLU A 294 30.16 14.14 17.08
CA GLU A 294 30.79 14.09 15.76
C GLU A 294 31.97 15.05 15.64
N LYS A 295 31.86 16.26 16.18
CA LYS A 295 32.97 17.23 16.22
C LYS A 295 34.10 16.75 17.11
N THR A 296 33.80 16.17 18.27
CA THR A 296 34.82 15.61 19.16
C THR A 296 35.52 14.43 18.49
N LEU A 297 34.76 13.50 17.90
CA LEU A 297 35.30 12.34 17.18
C LEU A 297 36.20 12.76 16.02
N LYS A 298 35.81 13.77 15.23
CA LYS A 298 36.66 14.33 14.17
C LYS A 298 37.97 14.91 14.70
N LYS A 299 37.98 15.49 15.90
CA LYS A 299 39.19 16.01 16.57
C LYS A 299 40.06 14.92 17.19
N THR A 300 39.50 13.76 17.50
CA THR A 300 40.24 12.61 18.07
C THR A 300 40.84 11.70 16.98
N ILE A 301 40.32 11.80 15.75
CA ILE A 301 40.78 11.02 14.58
C ILE A 301 41.83 11.80 13.75
N GLN A 302 42.02 13.10 13.99
CA GLN A 302 43.16 13.91 13.50
C GLN A 302 44.26 13.96 14.55
#